data_AF-A0A382UL32-F1
#
_entry.id   AF-A0A382UL32-F1
#
_cell.length_a   1.000
_cell.length_b   1.000
_cell.length_c   1.000
_cell.angle_alpha   90.00
_cell.angle_beta   90.00
_cell.angle_gamma   90.00
#
_symmetry.space_group_name_H-M   'P 1'
#
loop_
_entity.id
_entity.type
_entity.pdbx_description
1 polymer ?
#
loop_
_entity_poly.entity_id
_entity_poly.type
_entity_poly.pdbx_seq_one_letter_code
_entity_poly.pdbx_strand_id
1 'polypeptide(L)'
;NDGNDCDDCFGTPNGTAWDSDCGCVPADNDGNDCDDCAGVPNGDSWASDCGCVAVDNDGDDCDDCAGVPNGNAVVSDFYADADSDGLGSGSSFSFCDANVPSGFVANNDDSDDACYSNVHDCFGECDGDGWDSDCGCVAGDNDGNDCDDCAGTPNGSALEDNCGTCDTDSSNDCVQDCAGTWGGSLVDDQCGVCGGDDTSCADCAGVPNGDSWASDCGCVAAGNSGDDCDDCFGTPNGTAWDSDCGCVPADNDGNDCDDCAGVPNGDSWASDCGCVAVDNDGDDCDDCAGVP
;
A
#
# COMPACT_ATOMS: atom_id res chain seq x y z
N ASN A 1 -52.33 -116.56 7.99
CA ASN A 1 -53.59 -115.83 8.20
C ASN A 1 -53.81 -115.72 9.68
N ASP A 2 -53.32 -114.62 10.20
CA ASP A 2 -52.91 -114.47 11.59
C ASP A 2 -54.01 -113.76 12.38
N GLY A 3 -55.21 -113.61 11.78
CA GLY A 3 -56.38 -113.01 12.38
C GLY A 3 -56.45 -111.48 12.30
N ASN A 4 -55.34 -110.81 11.99
CA ASN A 4 -55.24 -109.34 12.05
C ASN A 4 -55.42 -108.62 10.70
N ASP A 5 -55.76 -109.31 9.60
CA ASP A 5 -55.87 -108.69 8.27
C ASP A 5 -57.09 -107.75 8.11
N CYS A 6 -57.89 -107.54 9.16
CA CYS A 6 -59.07 -106.66 9.16
C CYS A 6 -59.09 -105.65 10.32
N ASP A 7 -58.02 -105.57 11.09
CA ASP A 7 -57.88 -104.56 12.14
C ASP A 7 -57.33 -103.27 11.54
N ASP A 8 -57.73 -102.12 12.07
CA ASP A 8 -57.06 -100.86 11.77
C ASP A 8 -55.68 -100.81 12.43
N CYS A 9 -54.89 -99.78 12.13
CA CYS A 9 -53.51 -99.69 12.62
C CYS A 9 -53.39 -99.53 14.16
N PHE A 10 -54.49 -99.24 14.87
CA PHE A 10 -54.53 -99.27 16.35
C PHE A 10 -54.92 -100.65 16.90
N GLY A 11 -55.15 -101.64 16.03
CA GLY A 11 -55.58 -103.00 16.39
C GLY A 11 -57.09 -103.10 16.64
N THR A 12 -57.89 -102.17 16.11
CA THR A 12 -59.35 -102.19 16.25
C THR A 12 -59.99 -102.94 15.07
N PRO A 13 -60.75 -104.03 15.30
CA PRO A 13 -61.40 -104.76 14.21
C PRO A 13 -62.39 -103.89 13.43
N ASN A 14 -62.21 -103.79 12.11
CA ASN A 14 -62.96 -102.90 11.20
C ASN A 14 -62.94 -101.42 11.63
N GLY A 15 -61.88 -100.98 12.30
CA GLY A 15 -61.69 -99.57 12.61
C GLY A 15 -61.40 -98.73 11.37
N THR A 16 -61.34 -97.42 11.54
CA THR A 16 -61.19 -96.45 10.45
C THR A 16 -59.85 -95.69 10.50
N ALA A 17 -59.03 -95.97 11.51
CA ALA A 17 -57.67 -95.46 11.57
C ALA A 17 -56.82 -96.07 10.45
N TRP A 18 -55.78 -95.35 10.02
CA TRP A 18 -54.93 -95.78 8.91
C TRP A 18 -53.47 -95.46 9.19
N ASP A 19 -52.58 -96.27 8.61
CA ASP A 19 -51.14 -96.07 8.73
C ASP A 19 -50.72 -94.89 7.84
N SER A 20 -50.28 -93.81 8.49
CA SER A 20 -49.60 -92.68 7.85
C SER A 20 -48.09 -92.79 8.06
N ASP A 21 -47.33 -91.93 7.38
CA ASP A 21 -45.89 -91.81 7.63
C ASP A 21 -45.58 -91.23 9.03
N CYS A 22 -46.60 -90.66 9.69
CA CYS A 22 -46.62 -90.26 11.09
C CYS A 22 -47.04 -91.37 12.07
N GLY A 23 -47.17 -92.60 11.57
CA GLY A 23 -47.70 -93.74 12.32
C GLY A 23 -49.23 -93.85 12.18
N CYS A 24 -49.84 -94.63 13.07
CA CYS A 24 -51.27 -94.85 13.03
C CYS A 24 -52.04 -93.59 13.46
N VAL A 25 -52.91 -93.07 12.59
CA VAL A 25 -53.70 -91.87 12.85
C VAL A 25 -55.21 -92.12 12.71
N PRO A 26 -56.07 -91.38 13.44
CA PRO A 26 -57.53 -91.45 13.28
C PRO A 26 -58.01 -91.12 11.86
N ALA A 27 -59.23 -91.55 11.52
CA ALA A 27 -59.80 -91.40 10.18
C ALA A 27 -60.00 -89.95 9.70
N ASP A 28 -60.06 -89.00 10.64
CA ASP A 28 -60.27 -87.57 10.40
C ASP A 28 -58.98 -86.75 10.45
N ASN A 29 -57.83 -87.41 10.65
CA ASN A 29 -56.51 -86.82 10.56
C ASN A 29 -55.96 -87.02 9.13
N ASP A 30 -55.32 -85.98 8.58
CA ASP A 30 -54.77 -85.99 7.22
C ASP A 30 -53.43 -86.72 7.10
N GLY A 31 -52.86 -87.16 8.22
CA GLY A 31 -51.64 -87.96 8.31
C GLY A 31 -50.35 -87.15 8.39
N ASN A 32 -50.45 -85.81 8.46
CA ASN A 32 -49.30 -84.90 8.36
C ASN A 32 -49.01 -84.16 9.67
N ASP A 33 -49.74 -84.44 10.75
CA ASP A 33 -49.60 -83.74 12.04
C ASP A 33 -48.22 -83.89 12.71
N CYS A 34 -47.41 -84.88 12.30
CA CYS A 34 -46.03 -85.05 12.77
C CYS A 34 -44.98 -84.58 11.76
N ASP A 35 -45.41 -84.10 10.60
CA ASP A 35 -44.50 -83.57 9.60
C ASP A 35 -43.84 -82.30 10.14
N ASP A 36 -42.56 -82.16 9.87
CA ASP A 36 -41.88 -80.89 10.05
C ASP A 36 -42.38 -79.86 9.03
N CYS A 37 -41.90 -78.61 9.13
CA CYS A 37 -42.34 -77.55 8.21
C CYS A 37 -41.98 -77.80 6.73
N ALA A 38 -41.14 -78.80 6.42
CA ALA A 38 -40.75 -79.18 5.06
C ALA A 38 -41.64 -80.33 4.53
N GLY A 39 -42.61 -80.78 5.33
CA GLY A 39 -43.45 -81.94 5.01
C GLY A 39 -42.73 -83.27 5.21
N VAL A 40 -41.71 -83.33 6.08
CA VAL A 40 -40.99 -84.55 6.41
C VAL A 40 -41.52 -85.14 7.73
N PRO A 41 -42.13 -86.34 7.71
CA PRO A 41 -42.63 -87.01 8.92
C PRO A 41 -41.55 -87.19 9.98
N ASN A 42 -41.79 -86.70 11.20
CA ASN A 42 -40.84 -86.70 12.31
C ASN A 42 -39.49 -86.02 11.98
N GLY A 43 -39.48 -85.06 11.06
CA GLY A 43 -38.31 -84.24 10.78
C GLY A 43 -38.03 -83.25 11.90
N ASP A 44 -36.81 -82.72 11.92
CA ASP A 44 -36.36 -81.78 12.95
C ASP A 44 -36.41 -80.30 12.46
N SER A 45 -36.91 -80.05 11.25
CA SER A 45 -37.04 -78.68 10.72
C SER A 45 -38.15 -77.91 11.45
N TRP A 46 -38.01 -76.61 11.60
CA TRP A 46 -38.98 -75.78 12.31
C TRP A 46 -39.38 -74.55 11.51
N ALA A 47 -40.63 -74.11 11.70
CA ALA A 47 -41.14 -72.93 11.01
C ALA A 47 -40.63 -71.66 11.70
N SER A 48 -39.86 -70.86 10.97
CA SER A 48 -39.39 -69.54 11.36
C SER A 48 -40.04 -68.46 10.48
N ASP A 49 -39.75 -67.19 10.79
CA ASP A 49 -40.17 -66.07 9.95
C ASP A 49 -39.40 -66.04 8.60
N CYS A 50 -38.36 -66.86 8.48
CA CYS A 50 -37.63 -67.19 7.26
C CYS A 50 -38.22 -68.37 6.47
N GLY A 51 -39.33 -68.95 6.91
CA GLY A 51 -39.93 -70.14 6.33
C GLY A 51 -39.50 -71.41 7.05
N CYS A 52 -39.38 -72.53 6.33
CA CYS A 52 -38.95 -73.78 6.95
C CYS A 52 -37.43 -73.89 6.98
N VAL A 53 -36.85 -73.95 8.18
CA VAL A 53 -35.40 -74.00 8.38
C VAL A 53 -34.99 -75.25 9.15
N ALA A 54 -33.76 -75.73 8.90
CA ALA A 54 -33.22 -76.92 9.55
C ALA A 54 -32.95 -76.67 11.06
N VAL A 55 -32.85 -77.74 11.85
CA VAL A 55 -32.69 -77.69 13.32
C VAL A 55 -31.45 -76.93 13.81
N ASP A 56 -30.44 -76.78 12.96
CA ASP A 56 -29.17 -76.09 13.23
C ASP A 56 -29.12 -74.65 12.70
N ASN A 57 -30.22 -74.17 12.10
CA ASN A 57 -30.39 -72.79 11.69
C ASN A 57 -31.10 -72.00 12.81
N ASP A 58 -30.60 -70.82 13.12
CA ASP A 58 -31.17 -69.93 14.13
C ASP A 58 -32.51 -69.31 13.69
N GLY A 59 -32.84 -69.41 12.41
CA GLY A 59 -34.06 -68.87 11.81
C GLY A 59 -33.94 -67.41 11.41
N ASP A 60 -32.75 -66.80 11.60
CA ASP A 60 -32.45 -65.39 11.31
C ASP A 60 -31.47 -65.27 10.11
N ASP A 61 -30.91 -66.38 9.62
CA ASP A 61 -29.99 -66.41 8.46
C ASP A 61 -30.58 -65.85 7.15
N CYS A 62 -31.91 -65.77 7.01
CA CYS A 62 -32.56 -65.14 5.85
C CYS A 62 -32.88 -63.66 6.07
N ASP A 63 -32.63 -63.14 7.26
CA ASP A 63 -32.83 -61.73 7.55
C ASP A 63 -31.86 -60.92 6.70
N ASP A 64 -32.38 -59.84 6.15
CA ASP A 64 -31.52 -58.85 5.53
C ASP A 64 -30.71 -58.09 6.61
N CYS A 65 -29.84 -57.18 6.18
CA CYS A 65 -29.00 -56.45 7.14
C CYS A 65 -29.78 -55.53 8.10
N ALA A 66 -31.09 -55.36 7.91
CA ALA A 66 -31.97 -54.60 8.79
C ALA A 66 -32.75 -55.51 9.77
N GLY A 67 -32.51 -56.82 9.75
CA GLY A 67 -33.25 -57.79 10.56
C GLY A 67 -34.66 -58.05 10.02
N VAL A 68 -34.87 -57.87 8.71
CA VAL A 68 -36.16 -58.15 8.06
C VAL A 68 -36.09 -59.52 7.37
N PRO A 69 -36.89 -60.51 7.79
CA PRO A 69 -36.93 -61.82 7.15
C PRO A 69 -37.28 -61.73 5.67
N ASN A 70 -36.49 -62.38 4.82
CA ASN A 70 -36.62 -62.32 3.36
C ASN A 70 -36.59 -60.89 2.79
N GLY A 71 -35.98 -59.96 3.51
CA GLY A 71 -35.77 -58.61 3.06
C GLY A 71 -34.75 -58.51 1.93
N ASN A 72 -34.59 -57.31 1.39
CA ASN A 72 -33.67 -57.03 0.29
C ASN A 72 -32.59 -56.02 0.64
N ALA A 73 -32.52 -55.58 1.90
CA ALA A 73 -31.49 -54.65 2.36
C ALA A 73 -30.11 -55.31 2.29
N VAL A 74 -29.12 -54.57 1.83
CA VAL A 74 -27.73 -55.07 1.72
C VAL A 74 -26.77 -54.16 2.45
N VAL A 75 -25.69 -54.76 2.96
CA VAL A 75 -24.57 -53.98 3.47
C VAL A 75 -23.84 -53.37 2.26
N SER A 76 -23.77 -52.05 2.23
CA SER A 76 -23.08 -51.29 1.20
C SER A 76 -22.14 -50.25 1.83
N ASP A 77 -21.26 -49.71 1.00
CA ASP A 77 -20.29 -48.69 1.40
C ASP A 77 -20.90 -47.30 1.22
N PHE A 78 -20.75 -46.47 2.26
CA PHE A 78 -21.19 -45.08 2.30
C PHE A 78 -20.04 -44.18 2.74
N TYR A 79 -20.11 -42.91 2.41
CA TYR A 79 -19.09 -41.90 2.64
C TYR A 79 -19.69 -40.74 3.42
N ALA A 80 -18.88 -40.09 4.25
CA ALA A 80 -19.36 -38.94 5.03
C ALA A 80 -19.65 -37.77 4.08
N ASP A 81 -20.75 -37.09 4.34
CA ASP A 81 -21.21 -35.88 3.65
C ASP A 81 -21.27 -34.78 4.71
N ALA A 82 -20.15 -34.09 4.91
CA ALA A 82 -19.95 -33.21 6.05
C ALA A 82 -20.57 -31.82 5.86
N ASP A 83 -20.72 -31.35 4.62
CA ASP A 83 -21.35 -30.07 4.28
C ASP A 83 -22.79 -30.19 3.76
N SER A 84 -23.28 -31.43 3.59
CA SER A 84 -24.66 -31.77 3.21
C SER A 84 -25.03 -31.42 1.75
N ASP A 85 -24.07 -31.44 0.83
CA ASP A 85 -24.30 -31.25 -0.62
C ASP A 85 -24.77 -32.52 -1.35
N GLY A 86 -24.72 -33.66 -0.68
CA GLY A 86 -25.10 -34.96 -1.22
C GLY A 86 -23.97 -35.71 -1.91
N LEU A 87 -22.75 -35.19 -1.85
CA LEU A 87 -21.51 -35.82 -2.25
C LEU A 87 -20.75 -36.26 -1.01
N GLY A 88 -20.06 -37.38 -1.12
CA GLY A 88 -19.34 -37.98 0.00
C GLY A 88 -17.85 -37.96 -0.24
N SER A 89 -17.08 -37.92 0.86
CA SER A 89 -15.62 -37.95 0.81
C SER A 89 -14.98 -38.96 1.78
N GLY A 90 -13.73 -39.30 1.51
CA GLY A 90 -12.85 -39.99 2.46
C GLY A 90 -12.94 -41.51 2.44
N SER A 91 -12.91 -42.12 3.64
CA SER A 91 -12.95 -43.57 3.79
C SER A 91 -14.38 -44.07 3.81
N SER A 92 -14.64 -45.23 3.18
CA SER A 92 -15.97 -45.83 3.23
C SER A 92 -16.28 -46.41 4.62
N PHE A 93 -17.56 -46.34 4.97
CA PHE A 93 -18.17 -46.97 6.12
C PHE A 93 -19.27 -47.92 5.62
N SER A 94 -19.24 -49.17 6.08
CA SER A 94 -20.24 -50.15 5.66
C SER A 94 -21.47 -50.07 6.56
N PHE A 95 -22.62 -49.77 5.96
CA PHE A 95 -23.93 -49.74 6.62
C PHE A 95 -24.92 -50.61 5.87
N CYS A 96 -25.99 -50.99 6.55
CA CYS A 96 -27.17 -51.51 5.88
C CYS A 96 -27.88 -50.36 5.14
N ASP A 97 -28.18 -50.53 3.85
CA ASP A 97 -28.82 -49.51 3.01
C ASP A 97 -30.20 -49.05 3.51
N ALA A 98 -30.90 -49.90 4.27
CA ALA A 98 -32.14 -49.54 4.96
C ALA A 98 -31.94 -48.67 6.22
N ASN A 99 -30.73 -48.64 6.80
CA ASN A 99 -30.42 -48.01 8.09
C ASN A 99 -29.16 -47.12 8.01
N VAL A 100 -29.07 -46.27 6.99
CA VAL A 100 -27.94 -45.34 6.81
C VAL A 100 -28.12 -44.12 7.74
N PRO A 101 -27.14 -43.79 8.60
CA PRO A 101 -27.20 -42.57 9.41
C PRO A 101 -27.23 -41.30 8.55
N SER A 102 -27.82 -40.21 9.08
CA SER A 102 -27.77 -38.90 8.43
C SER A 102 -26.32 -38.39 8.31
N GLY A 103 -26.00 -37.71 7.21
CA GLY A 103 -24.64 -37.24 6.91
C GLY A 103 -23.76 -38.29 6.23
N PHE A 104 -24.38 -39.30 5.60
CA PHE A 104 -23.69 -40.28 4.76
C PHE A 104 -24.39 -40.46 3.43
N VAL A 105 -23.61 -40.60 2.36
CA VAL A 105 -24.10 -40.80 0.99
C VAL A 105 -23.37 -41.96 0.31
N ALA A 106 -23.96 -42.51 -0.77
CA ALA A 106 -23.46 -43.72 -1.43
C ALA A 106 -22.35 -43.47 -2.47
N ASN A 107 -21.87 -42.23 -2.60
CA ASN A 107 -20.85 -41.83 -3.58
C ASN A 107 -19.60 -41.29 -2.86
N ASN A 108 -18.46 -41.31 -3.55
CA ASN A 108 -17.20 -40.73 -3.09
C ASN A 108 -16.74 -39.67 -4.10
N ASP A 109 -17.67 -38.79 -4.44
CA ASP A 109 -17.52 -37.84 -5.55
C ASP A 109 -17.21 -36.42 -5.07
N ASP A 110 -17.10 -36.21 -3.75
CA ASP A 110 -16.79 -34.91 -3.19
C ASP A 110 -15.29 -34.63 -3.20
N SER A 111 -14.93 -33.49 -3.81
CA SER A 111 -13.55 -33.03 -3.84
C SER A 111 -13.16 -32.20 -2.62
N ASP A 112 -14.14 -31.58 -1.96
CA ASP A 112 -13.94 -30.78 -0.75
C ASP A 112 -15.16 -30.83 0.16
N ASP A 113 -15.09 -31.76 1.11
CA ASP A 113 -16.09 -32.07 2.15
C ASP A 113 -16.35 -30.93 3.15
N ALA A 114 -15.73 -29.77 2.95
CA ALA A 114 -16.01 -28.56 3.70
C ALA A 114 -16.66 -27.46 2.84
N CYS A 115 -16.95 -27.72 1.56
CA CYS A 115 -17.41 -26.75 0.59
C CYS A 115 -18.56 -27.24 -0.29
N TYR A 116 -19.79 -26.81 0.05
CA TYR A 116 -21.02 -27.27 -0.59
C TYR A 116 -21.04 -27.10 -2.12
N SER A 117 -20.38 -26.06 -2.64
CA SER A 117 -20.34 -25.80 -4.08
C SER A 117 -19.18 -26.50 -4.79
N ASN A 118 -18.21 -27.02 -4.04
CA ASN A 118 -16.90 -27.45 -4.51
C ASN A 118 -16.10 -26.36 -5.26
N VAL A 119 -16.54 -25.10 -5.18
CA VAL A 119 -15.90 -23.94 -5.84
C VAL A 119 -15.14 -23.14 -4.81
N HIS A 120 -13.84 -22.99 -5.05
CA HIS A 120 -12.95 -22.17 -4.25
C HIS A 120 -12.51 -20.96 -5.03
N ASP A 121 -12.35 -19.85 -4.31
CA ASP A 121 -11.65 -18.69 -4.82
C ASP A 121 -10.14 -18.98 -4.90
N CYS A 122 -9.37 -18.02 -5.40
CA CYS A 122 -7.95 -18.25 -5.61
C CYS A 122 -7.13 -18.25 -4.29
N PHE A 123 -7.70 -17.80 -3.16
CA PHE A 123 -7.14 -17.98 -1.82
C PHE A 123 -7.46 -19.36 -1.22
N GLY A 124 -8.28 -20.16 -1.89
CA GLY A 124 -8.75 -21.45 -1.40
C GLY A 124 -9.90 -21.31 -0.41
N GLU A 125 -10.63 -20.19 -0.42
CA GLU A 125 -11.84 -20.03 0.37
C GLU A 125 -13.07 -20.51 -0.43
N CYS A 126 -13.88 -21.38 0.18
CA CYS A 126 -15.10 -21.89 -0.43
C CYS A 126 -16.10 -20.76 -0.70
N ASP A 127 -16.59 -20.67 -1.94
CA ASP A 127 -17.47 -19.59 -2.42
C ASP A 127 -16.92 -18.18 -2.12
N GLY A 128 -15.60 -18.04 -2.01
CA GLY A 128 -14.92 -16.76 -1.80
C GLY A 128 -15.03 -15.85 -3.03
N ASP A 129 -14.74 -14.57 -2.84
CA ASP A 129 -14.76 -13.56 -3.91
C ASP A 129 -13.36 -13.21 -4.46
N GLY A 130 -12.32 -13.88 -3.97
CA GLY A 130 -10.96 -13.73 -4.47
C GLY A 130 -10.81 -14.16 -5.93
N TRP A 131 -9.99 -13.42 -6.69
CA TRP A 131 -9.79 -13.69 -8.10
C TRP A 131 -8.34 -13.54 -8.53
N ASP A 132 -7.97 -14.25 -9.59
CA ASP A 132 -6.62 -14.19 -10.17
C ASP A 132 -6.47 -12.92 -11.03
N SER A 133 -5.70 -11.97 -10.54
CA SER A 133 -5.20 -10.83 -11.29
C SER A 133 -3.82 -11.11 -11.91
N ASP A 134 -3.30 -10.17 -12.71
CA ASP A 134 -1.91 -10.16 -13.14
C ASP A 134 -0.90 -9.87 -12.01
N CYS A 135 -1.40 -9.47 -10.83
CA CYS A 135 -0.69 -9.41 -9.56
C CYS A 135 -0.81 -10.69 -8.71
N GLY A 136 -1.49 -11.72 -9.22
CA GLY A 136 -1.85 -12.93 -8.47
C GLY A 136 -3.19 -12.78 -7.74
N CYS A 137 -3.35 -13.50 -6.64
CA CYS A 137 -4.60 -13.50 -5.90
C CYS A 137 -4.88 -12.21 -5.16
N VAL A 138 -6.03 -11.61 -5.45
CA VAL A 138 -6.51 -10.38 -4.81
C VAL A 138 -7.96 -10.55 -4.33
N ALA A 139 -8.35 -9.76 -3.33
CA ALA A 139 -9.71 -9.77 -2.79
C ALA A 139 -10.75 -9.29 -3.82
N GLY A 140 -12.02 -9.69 -3.66
CA GLY A 140 -13.08 -9.33 -4.61
C GLY A 140 -13.37 -7.83 -4.74
N ASP A 141 -12.96 -7.02 -3.78
CA ASP A 141 -13.07 -5.55 -3.80
C ASP A 141 -11.77 -4.83 -4.25
N ASN A 142 -10.77 -5.58 -4.72
CA ASN A 142 -9.52 -5.06 -5.22
C ASN A 142 -9.55 -4.92 -6.76
N ASP A 143 -8.98 -3.84 -7.29
CA ASP A 143 -8.92 -3.57 -8.74
C ASP A 143 -7.84 -4.39 -9.47
N GLY A 144 -6.99 -5.12 -8.75
CA GLY A 144 -5.98 -6.04 -9.28
C GLY A 144 -4.67 -5.37 -9.72
N ASN A 145 -4.51 -4.08 -9.49
CA ASN A 145 -3.38 -3.27 -9.97
C ASN A 145 -2.40 -2.84 -8.86
N ASP A 146 -2.56 -3.33 -7.64
CA ASP A 146 -1.73 -2.91 -6.49
C ASP A 146 -0.23 -3.25 -6.65
N CYS A 147 0.10 -4.23 -7.50
CA CYS A 147 1.49 -4.58 -7.81
C CYS A 147 2.01 -3.92 -9.10
N ASP A 148 1.17 -3.15 -9.80
CA ASP A 148 1.58 -2.47 -11.02
C ASP A 148 2.60 -1.38 -10.67
N ASP A 149 3.62 -1.25 -11.52
CA ASP A 149 4.46 -0.07 -11.50
C ASP A 149 3.69 1.15 -12.03
N CYS A 150 4.29 2.34 -11.95
CA CYS A 150 3.62 3.56 -12.39
C CYS A 150 3.27 3.58 -13.89
N ALA A 151 3.80 2.63 -14.69
CA ALA A 151 3.50 2.48 -16.11
C ALA A 151 2.38 1.46 -16.36
N GLY A 152 1.78 0.90 -15.30
CA GLY A 152 0.76 -0.15 -15.39
C GLY A 152 1.34 -1.52 -15.74
N THR A 153 2.62 -1.76 -15.44
CA THR A 153 3.25 -3.08 -15.65
C THR A 153 3.24 -3.85 -14.33
N PRO A 154 2.54 -5.00 -14.26
CA PRO A 154 2.51 -5.83 -13.06
C PRO A 154 3.90 -6.26 -12.63
N ASN A 155 4.24 -6.05 -11.35
CA ASN A 155 5.56 -6.29 -10.76
C ASN A 155 6.71 -5.60 -11.52
N GLY A 156 6.41 -4.51 -12.22
CA GLY A 156 7.40 -3.70 -12.89
C GLY A 156 8.30 -2.95 -11.92
N SER A 157 9.33 -2.29 -12.45
CA SER A 157 10.30 -1.54 -11.64
C SER A 157 10.27 -0.04 -11.88
N ALA A 158 9.36 0.45 -12.74
CA ALA A 158 9.26 1.88 -12.99
C ALA A 158 8.75 2.60 -11.73
N LEU A 159 9.33 3.75 -11.43
CA LEU A 159 8.92 4.61 -10.32
C LEU A 159 8.59 5.99 -10.88
N GLU A 160 7.52 6.58 -10.36
CA GLU A 160 7.15 7.94 -10.70
C GLU A 160 8.07 8.90 -9.93
N ASP A 161 8.81 9.73 -10.66
CA ASP A 161 9.63 10.78 -10.07
C ASP A 161 8.76 11.92 -9.50
N ASN A 162 9.38 12.88 -8.80
CA ASN A 162 8.63 13.98 -8.20
C ASN A 162 8.02 14.97 -9.23
N CYS A 163 8.25 14.75 -10.52
CA CYS A 163 7.69 15.52 -11.64
C CYS A 163 6.63 14.75 -12.43
N GLY A 164 6.30 13.53 -12.01
CA GLY A 164 5.30 12.69 -12.65
C GLY A 164 5.83 11.88 -13.84
N THR A 165 7.15 11.82 -14.05
CA THR A 165 7.74 10.94 -15.06
C THR A 165 7.88 9.55 -14.48
N CYS A 166 7.21 8.59 -15.11
CA CYS A 166 7.30 7.20 -14.73
C CYS A 166 8.31 6.46 -15.61
N ASP A 167 9.48 6.12 -15.06
CA ASP A 167 10.45 5.24 -15.71
C ASP A 167 11.43 4.60 -14.71
N THR A 168 12.56 4.07 -15.19
CA THR A 168 13.56 3.34 -14.40
C THR A 168 14.93 4.04 -14.38
N ASP A 169 15.05 5.15 -15.10
CA ASP A 169 16.28 5.88 -15.33
C ASP A 169 16.40 7.04 -14.34
N SER A 170 16.92 6.74 -13.15
CA SER A 170 17.14 7.77 -12.12
C SER A 170 18.13 8.87 -12.51
N SER A 171 18.77 8.78 -13.68
CA SER A 171 19.59 9.87 -14.21
C SER A 171 18.78 11.00 -14.86
N ASN A 172 17.51 10.75 -15.19
CA ASN A 172 16.59 11.74 -15.72
C ASN A 172 15.63 12.32 -14.67
N ASP A 173 15.63 11.76 -13.45
CA ASP A 173 14.84 12.24 -12.31
C ASP A 173 15.00 13.75 -12.16
N CYS A 174 13.88 14.45 -12.19
CA CYS A 174 13.92 15.89 -12.05
C CYS A 174 14.48 16.31 -10.67
N VAL A 175 15.11 17.48 -10.62
CA VAL A 175 15.57 18.09 -9.38
C VAL A 175 14.69 19.29 -9.01
N GLN A 176 14.76 19.72 -7.76
CA GLN A 176 14.14 20.98 -7.36
C GLN A 176 14.90 22.17 -7.93
N ASP A 177 14.16 23.18 -8.35
CA ASP A 177 14.73 24.51 -8.58
C ASP A 177 15.10 25.20 -7.25
N CYS A 178 15.67 26.40 -7.33
CA CYS A 178 16.06 27.15 -6.13
C CYS A 178 14.88 27.53 -5.21
N ALA A 179 13.62 27.42 -5.68
CA ALA A 179 12.42 27.69 -4.90
C ALA A 179 11.85 26.41 -4.25
N GLY A 180 12.49 25.26 -4.46
CA GLY A 180 12.05 23.96 -3.97
C GLY A 180 10.98 23.29 -4.85
N THR A 181 10.76 23.79 -6.07
CA THR A 181 9.78 23.22 -7.00
C THR A 181 10.44 22.14 -7.84
N TRP A 182 9.98 20.89 -7.71
CA TRP A 182 10.43 19.77 -8.56
C TRP A 182 10.17 20.07 -10.04
N GLY A 183 11.20 19.95 -10.88
CA GLY A 183 11.10 20.21 -12.33
C GLY A 183 10.94 21.69 -12.67
N GLY A 184 11.07 22.58 -11.69
CA GLY A 184 11.07 24.02 -11.91
C GLY A 184 12.33 24.48 -12.67
N SER A 185 12.29 25.71 -13.18
CA SER A 185 13.37 26.29 -13.99
C SER A 185 14.06 27.48 -13.35
N LEU A 186 13.74 27.80 -12.09
CA LEU A 186 14.34 28.95 -11.41
C LEU A 186 15.78 28.64 -10.99
N VAL A 187 16.64 29.65 -11.11
CA VAL A 187 18.04 29.60 -10.68
C VAL A 187 18.29 30.80 -9.79
N ASP A 188 19.21 30.65 -8.84
CA ASP A 188 19.69 31.78 -8.05
C ASP A 188 20.37 32.80 -8.98
N ASP A 189 20.07 34.07 -8.74
CA ASP A 189 20.78 35.19 -9.34
C ASP A 189 22.16 35.39 -8.68
N GLN A 190 22.92 36.39 -9.10
CA GLN A 190 24.26 36.67 -8.55
C GLN A 190 24.20 37.09 -7.07
N CYS A 191 23.03 37.48 -6.58
CA CYS A 191 22.78 37.83 -5.18
C CYS A 191 22.37 36.61 -4.33
N GLY A 192 22.25 35.42 -4.94
CA GLY A 192 21.73 34.23 -4.26
C GLY A 192 20.22 34.27 -4.05
N VAL A 193 19.49 35.10 -4.82
CA VAL A 193 18.04 35.19 -4.78
C VAL A 193 17.46 34.34 -5.90
N CYS A 194 16.67 33.34 -5.52
CA CYS A 194 16.00 32.47 -6.48
C CYS A 194 15.06 33.25 -7.41
N GLY A 195 15.30 33.18 -8.73
CA GLY A 195 14.53 33.93 -9.73
C GLY A 195 14.69 35.44 -9.63
N GLY A 196 15.75 35.92 -8.97
CA GLY A 196 16.08 37.33 -8.86
C GLY A 196 16.56 37.94 -10.19
N ASP A 197 16.67 39.27 -10.19
CA ASP A 197 17.07 40.08 -11.34
C ASP A 197 18.43 40.77 -11.14
N ASP A 198 19.25 40.25 -10.22
CA ASP A 198 20.56 40.75 -9.83
C ASP A 198 20.56 42.14 -9.15
N THR A 199 19.39 42.77 -8.90
CA THR A 199 19.34 44.15 -8.39
C THR A 199 19.50 44.28 -6.87
N SER A 200 19.18 43.22 -6.11
CA SER A 200 19.09 43.28 -4.64
C SER A 200 20.45 43.47 -3.93
N CYS A 201 21.54 43.03 -4.57
CA CYS A 201 22.92 43.16 -4.10
C CYS A 201 23.77 44.05 -5.02
N ALA A 202 23.14 44.79 -5.94
CA ALA A 202 23.83 45.70 -6.82
C ALA A 202 24.41 46.89 -6.04
N ASP A 203 25.63 47.28 -6.40
CA ASP A 203 26.23 48.52 -5.94
C ASP A 203 25.55 49.75 -6.57
N CYS A 204 26.01 50.95 -6.24
CA CYS A 204 25.43 52.18 -6.81
C CYS A 204 25.61 52.31 -8.33
N ALA A 205 26.50 51.53 -8.94
CA ALA A 205 26.72 51.47 -10.39
C ALA A 205 25.85 50.40 -11.06
N GLY A 206 25.02 49.69 -10.29
CA GLY A 206 24.16 48.62 -10.79
C GLY A 206 24.91 47.30 -10.97
N VAL A 207 26.09 47.14 -10.38
CA VAL A 207 26.90 45.91 -10.49
C VAL A 207 26.63 45.02 -9.27
N PRO A 208 26.08 43.81 -9.45
CA PRO A 208 25.81 42.86 -8.36
C PRO A 208 27.09 42.48 -7.63
N ASN A 209 27.07 42.54 -6.29
CA ASN A 209 28.24 42.34 -5.43
C ASN A 209 29.44 43.25 -5.80
N GLY A 210 29.18 44.41 -6.40
CA GLY A 210 30.18 45.43 -6.69
C GLY A 210 30.69 46.14 -5.44
N ASP A 211 31.81 46.84 -5.59
CA ASP A 211 32.49 47.56 -4.51
C ASP A 211 32.33 49.09 -4.60
N SER A 212 31.57 49.60 -5.57
CA SER A 212 31.22 51.01 -5.64
C SER A 212 30.28 51.40 -4.49
N TRP A 213 30.38 52.63 -4.01
CA TRP A 213 29.57 53.10 -2.90
C TRP A 213 29.00 54.49 -3.19
N ALA A 214 27.87 54.78 -2.56
CA ALA A 214 27.20 56.06 -2.70
C ALA A 214 27.84 57.09 -1.76
N SER A 215 28.48 58.10 -2.35
CA SER A 215 28.86 59.34 -1.66
C SER A 215 27.85 60.45 -1.97
N ASP A 216 28.06 61.61 -1.36
CA ASP A 216 27.38 62.87 -1.70
C ASP A 216 27.78 63.43 -3.09
N CYS A 217 28.88 62.95 -3.65
CA CYS A 217 29.25 63.11 -5.07
C CYS A 217 28.61 62.10 -6.02
N GLY A 218 27.75 61.22 -5.53
CA GLY A 218 27.09 60.18 -6.31
C GLY A 218 27.79 58.82 -6.19
N CYS A 219 27.78 58.02 -7.26
CA CYS A 219 28.37 56.69 -7.22
C CYS A 219 29.87 56.75 -7.52
N VAL A 220 30.70 56.31 -6.57
CA VAL A 220 32.15 56.32 -6.69
C VAL A 220 32.75 54.92 -6.49
N ALA A 221 33.87 54.66 -7.15
CA ALA A 221 34.56 53.37 -7.08
C ALA A 221 35.18 53.14 -5.69
N ALA A 222 35.47 51.87 -5.38
CA ALA A 222 36.21 51.51 -4.17
C ALA A 222 37.56 52.24 -4.08
N GLY A 223 37.87 52.77 -2.90
CA GLY A 223 39.10 53.51 -2.64
C GLY A 223 39.09 54.99 -3.07
N ASN A 224 37.99 55.48 -3.64
CA ASN A 224 37.74 56.93 -3.77
C ASN A 224 37.38 57.53 -2.40
N SER A 225 37.81 58.77 -2.12
CA SER A 225 37.48 59.47 -0.87
C SER A 225 35.99 59.84 -0.77
N GLY A 226 35.32 59.97 -1.91
CA GLY A 226 33.95 60.48 -2.00
C GLY A 226 33.88 62.00 -2.16
N ASP A 227 34.99 62.71 -1.93
CA ASP A 227 35.06 64.16 -1.83
C ASP A 227 35.61 64.82 -3.12
N ASP A 228 35.84 64.05 -4.20
CA ASP A 228 36.44 64.56 -5.45
C ASP A 228 35.57 65.64 -6.14
N CYS A 229 34.26 65.68 -5.84
CA CYS A 229 33.37 66.73 -6.34
C CYS A 229 33.16 67.86 -5.33
N ASP A 230 33.77 67.78 -4.15
CA ASP A 230 33.63 68.81 -3.13
C ASP A 230 34.43 70.04 -3.54
N ASP A 231 33.88 71.21 -3.22
CA ASP A 231 34.68 72.41 -3.19
C ASP A 231 35.65 72.41 -2.01
N CYS A 232 36.55 73.40 -1.97
CA CYS A 232 37.56 73.47 -0.91
C CYS A 232 37.01 73.68 0.51
N PHE A 233 35.71 73.96 0.67
CA PHE A 233 35.02 73.98 1.98
C PHE A 233 34.38 72.63 2.33
N GLY A 234 34.54 71.60 1.50
CA GLY A 234 33.90 70.30 1.67
C GLY A 234 32.42 70.31 1.29
N THR A 235 32.00 71.21 0.39
CA THR A 235 30.62 71.23 -0.11
C THR A 235 30.53 70.46 -1.44
N PRO A 236 29.76 69.36 -1.51
CA PRO A 236 29.61 68.58 -2.75
C PRO A 236 29.04 69.40 -3.89
N ASN A 237 29.72 69.36 -5.04
CA ASN A 237 29.43 70.18 -6.22
C ASN A 237 29.35 71.68 -5.90
N GLY A 238 30.10 72.13 -4.90
CA GLY A 238 30.23 73.52 -4.53
C GLY A 238 31.02 74.32 -5.55
N THR A 239 31.02 75.64 -5.38
CA THR A 239 31.68 76.57 -6.31
C THR A 239 32.86 77.31 -5.68
N ALA A 240 33.19 77.03 -4.41
CA ALA A 240 34.39 77.58 -3.78
C ALA A 240 35.66 77.01 -4.45
N TRP A 241 36.75 77.76 -4.40
CA TRP A 241 37.99 77.38 -5.07
C TRP A 241 39.21 77.71 -4.22
N ASP A 242 40.29 76.95 -4.44
CA ASP A 242 41.57 77.17 -3.76
C ASP A 242 42.30 78.36 -4.39
N SER A 243 42.41 79.44 -3.62
CA SER A 243 43.29 80.58 -3.92
C SER A 243 44.64 80.43 -3.21
N ASP A 244 45.59 81.31 -3.50
CA ASP A 244 46.86 81.37 -2.76
C ASP A 244 46.66 81.79 -1.29
N CYS A 245 45.48 82.32 -0.96
CA CYS A 245 45.00 82.63 0.39
C CYS A 245 44.22 81.49 1.07
N GLY A 246 44.17 80.32 0.43
CA GLY A 246 43.34 79.20 0.86
C GLY A 246 41.96 79.21 0.20
N CYS A 247 41.01 78.49 0.80
CA CYS A 247 39.69 78.30 0.22
C CYS A 247 38.84 79.57 0.31
N VAL A 248 38.28 80.00 -0.83
CA VAL A 248 37.44 81.22 -0.92
C VAL A 248 36.14 80.98 -1.70
N PRO A 249 35.06 81.74 -1.41
CA PRO A 249 33.81 81.67 -2.17
C PRO A 249 34.00 82.03 -3.66
N ALA A 250 33.07 81.56 -4.52
CA ALA A 250 33.13 81.78 -5.97
C ALA A 250 33.23 83.25 -6.41
N ASP A 251 32.65 84.17 -5.63
CA ASP A 251 32.64 85.61 -5.93
C ASP A 251 33.82 86.37 -5.27
N ASN A 252 34.75 85.66 -4.64
CA ASN A 252 35.96 86.23 -4.04
C ASN A 252 37.09 86.32 -5.08
N ASP A 253 37.87 87.39 -5.03
CA ASP A 253 38.99 87.62 -5.96
C ASP A 253 40.28 86.86 -5.58
N GLY A 254 40.29 86.23 -4.41
CA GLY A 254 41.38 85.37 -3.92
C GLY A 254 42.58 86.12 -3.35
N ASN A 255 42.50 87.46 -3.21
CA ASN A 255 43.62 88.31 -2.80
C ASN A 255 43.43 88.91 -1.40
N ASP A 256 42.42 88.47 -0.65
CA ASP A 256 42.09 89.02 0.67
C ASP A 256 43.21 88.86 1.72
N CYS A 257 44.12 87.89 1.53
CA CYS A 257 45.30 87.69 2.38
C CYS A 257 46.58 88.27 1.77
N ASP A 258 46.50 88.87 0.58
CA ASP A 258 47.65 89.46 -0.06
C ASP A 258 48.11 90.66 0.76
N ASP A 259 49.42 90.77 0.90
CA ASP A 259 50.01 92.01 1.35
C ASP A 259 49.80 93.12 0.30
N CYS A 260 50.14 94.35 0.66
CA CYS A 260 49.98 95.49 -0.25
C CYS A 260 50.81 95.39 -1.56
N ALA A 261 51.71 94.41 -1.69
CA ALA A 261 52.50 94.13 -2.88
C ALA A 261 51.88 93.01 -3.74
N GLY A 262 50.73 92.47 -3.35
CA GLY A 262 50.07 91.35 -4.02
C GLY A 262 50.74 90.01 -3.73
N VAL A 263 51.43 89.87 -2.59
CA VAL A 263 52.03 88.60 -2.16
C VAL A 263 51.11 87.94 -1.12
N PRO A 264 50.55 86.76 -1.43
CA PRO A 264 49.70 86.02 -0.50
C PRO A 264 50.40 85.73 0.83
N ASN A 265 49.75 86.09 1.94
CA ASN A 265 50.29 85.99 3.31
C ASN A 265 51.67 86.66 3.48
N GLY A 266 51.94 87.73 2.72
CA GLY A 266 53.14 88.54 2.86
C GLY A 266 53.10 89.43 4.12
N ASP A 267 54.27 89.87 4.57
CA ASP A 267 54.41 90.73 5.75
C ASP A 267 54.45 92.24 5.40
N SER A 268 54.27 92.61 4.12
CA SER A 268 54.24 94.03 3.72
C SER A 268 52.93 94.69 4.16
N TRP A 269 52.97 95.96 4.55
CA TRP A 269 51.78 96.65 5.03
C TRP A 269 51.56 97.98 4.32
N ALA A 270 50.30 98.38 4.20
CA ALA A 270 49.94 99.65 3.57
C ALA A 270 50.19 100.79 4.56
N SER A 271 51.17 101.64 4.26
CA SER A 271 51.40 102.91 4.94
C SER A 271 50.90 104.08 4.08
N ASP A 272 50.96 105.30 4.64
CA ASP A 272 50.63 106.50 3.89
C ASP A 272 51.62 106.76 2.71
N CYS A 273 52.76 106.07 2.71
CA CYS A 273 53.77 106.03 1.65
C CYS A 273 53.52 104.96 0.55
N GLY A 274 52.43 104.20 0.66
CA GLY A 274 52.17 103.03 -0.19
C GLY A 274 52.58 101.72 0.48
N CYS A 275 52.98 100.72 -0.31
CA CYS A 275 53.31 99.40 0.22
C CYS A 275 54.76 99.31 0.72
N VAL A 276 54.95 98.99 2.01
CA VAL A 276 56.27 98.94 2.65
C VAL A 276 56.51 97.61 3.37
N ALA A 277 57.77 97.19 3.49
CA ALA A 277 58.15 95.93 4.15
C ALA A 277 57.96 95.99 5.68
N VAL A 278 57.83 94.83 6.33
CA VAL A 278 57.58 94.69 7.79
C VAL A 278 58.55 95.43 8.70
N ASP A 279 59.79 95.62 8.25
CA ASP A 279 60.86 96.30 8.99
C ASP A 279 60.94 97.81 8.67
N ASN A 280 59.97 98.36 7.93
CA ASN A 280 59.88 99.78 7.64
C ASN A 280 58.82 100.42 8.54
N ASP A 281 59.19 101.51 9.22
CA ASP A 281 58.32 102.24 10.15
C ASP A 281 57.17 102.97 9.42
N GLY A 282 57.17 102.99 8.08
CA GLY A 282 56.11 103.57 7.26
C GLY A 282 56.22 105.08 7.07
N ASP A 283 57.13 105.73 7.80
CA ASP A 283 57.38 107.18 7.84
C ASP A 283 58.58 107.59 6.95
N ASP A 284 59.20 106.66 6.23
CA ASP A 284 60.42 106.92 5.43
C ASP A 284 60.17 107.83 4.21
N CYS A 285 58.91 108.03 3.79
CA CYS A 285 58.54 109.03 2.77
C CYS A 285 57.99 110.33 3.37
N ASP A 286 57.74 110.36 4.67
CA ASP A 286 57.17 111.52 5.34
C ASP A 286 58.20 112.66 5.40
N ASP A 287 57.71 113.89 5.33
CA ASP A 287 58.53 115.06 5.61
C ASP A 287 58.90 115.14 7.12
N CYS A 288 59.78 116.07 7.50
CA CYS A 288 60.22 116.22 8.89
C CYS A 288 59.10 116.63 9.88
N ALA A 289 57.85 116.80 9.44
CA ALA A 289 56.67 117.05 10.26
C ALA A 289 55.74 115.82 10.37
N GLY A 290 56.07 114.68 9.76
CA GLY A 290 55.27 113.45 9.77
C GLY A 290 54.07 113.53 8.83
N VAL A 291 54.24 114.19 7.68
CA VAL A 291 53.23 114.26 6.62
C VAL A 291 53.74 113.51 5.38
N PRO A 292 52.97 112.58 4.80
CA PRO A 292 53.34 111.80 3.61
C PRO A 292 53.51 112.62 2.33
#